data_AF-A0A7W0VX46-F1
#
_entry.id   AF-A0A7W0VX46-F1
#
_cell.length_a   1.000
_cell.length_b   1.000
_cell.length_c   1.000
_cell.angle_alpha   90.00
_cell.angle_beta   90.00
_cell.angle_gamma   90.00
#
_symmetry.space_group_name_H-M   'P 1'
#
loop_
_entity.id
_entity.type
_entity.pdbx_description
1 polymer ?
#
loop_
_entity_poly.entity_id
_entity_poly.type
_entity_poly.pdbx_seq_one_letter_code
_entity_poly.pdbx_strand_id
1 'polypeptide(L)'
;MNRLAYFFVATSLAAGCATDGDDDYPVIPQNGFPTQPGGSAVVGRVCVAEDLRDMGGCSSKRAGGFTVTLGTAMTTTAADGTFLFPPQTDELTTGFTVTGTSTGGLRIVPTSSTFGTNVIVPAIDADRYARLLSSNGVLLQDGTGSILASVTRDGQPATGMRVTSSPASPFGPFYDGSSPDVWSLDGTTTRGMVLIPGLTAGTVDLSYNRILGGLETTVAGVTVRNGGITVVDTQLPGGIP
;
A
#
# COMPACT_ATOMS: atom_id res chain seq x y z
N MET A 1 -44.91 53.25 -2.58
CA MET A 1 -44.63 52.59 -3.88
C MET A 1 -43.23 51.99 -3.82
N ASN A 2 -43.02 50.88 -4.55
CA ASN A 2 -41.85 49.98 -4.60
C ASN A 2 -41.89 48.80 -3.61
N ARG A 3 -42.57 47.73 -4.04
CA ARG A 3 -42.43 46.37 -3.51
C ARG A 3 -41.29 45.68 -4.25
N LEU A 4 -40.25 45.29 -3.52
CA LEU A 4 -39.15 44.47 -4.01
C LEU A 4 -39.59 43.00 -3.96
N ALA A 5 -39.65 42.32 -5.11
CA ALA A 5 -39.92 40.89 -5.21
C ALA A 5 -38.58 40.14 -5.27
N TYR A 6 -38.28 39.34 -4.25
CA TYR A 6 -37.14 38.42 -4.27
C TYR A 6 -37.56 37.12 -4.96
N PHE A 7 -36.91 36.83 -6.09
CA PHE A 7 -37.05 35.58 -6.83
C PHE A 7 -36.02 34.58 -6.28
N PHE A 8 -36.48 33.56 -5.56
CA PHE A 8 -35.65 32.44 -5.12
C PHE A 8 -35.67 31.37 -6.23
N VAL A 9 -34.55 31.20 -6.93
CA VAL A 9 -34.36 30.09 -7.88
C VAL A 9 -33.68 28.95 -7.10
N ALA A 10 -34.47 27.95 -6.72
CA ALA A 10 -33.97 26.71 -6.14
C ALA A 10 -33.59 25.75 -7.27
N THR A 11 -32.31 25.73 -7.65
CA THR A 11 -31.77 24.76 -8.60
C THR A 11 -31.45 23.47 -7.86
N SER A 12 -32.34 22.48 -7.93
CA SER A 12 -32.12 21.13 -7.41
C SER A 12 -31.15 20.37 -8.33
N LEU A 13 -29.87 20.30 -7.96
CA LEU A 13 -28.93 19.33 -8.50
C LEU A 13 -29.19 17.97 -7.83
N ALA A 14 -29.92 17.10 -8.52
CA ALA A 14 -29.96 15.68 -8.19
C ALA A 14 -28.62 15.05 -8.60
N ALA A 15 -27.66 15.01 -7.68
CA ALA A 15 -26.50 14.14 -7.79
C ALA A 15 -26.98 12.70 -7.62
N GLY A 16 -27.13 11.96 -8.72
CA GLY A 16 -27.29 10.52 -8.66
C GLY A 16 -26.00 9.91 -8.10
N CYS A 17 -26.05 9.44 -6.86
CA CYS A 17 -25.02 8.56 -6.33
C CYS A 17 -25.06 7.26 -7.13
N ALA A 18 -24.07 7.04 -7.99
CA ALA A 18 -23.77 5.70 -8.45
C ALA A 18 -23.29 4.93 -7.22
N THR A 19 -24.09 3.98 -6.77
CA THR A 19 -23.64 2.95 -5.84
C THR A 19 -22.60 2.12 -6.59
N ASP A 20 -21.33 2.26 -6.24
CA ASP A 20 -20.32 1.27 -6.61
C ASP A 20 -20.85 -0.08 -6.14
N GLY A 21 -20.99 -1.01 -7.09
CA GLY A 21 -21.52 -2.34 -6.81
C GLY A 21 -20.64 -3.02 -5.78
N ASP A 22 -21.27 -3.54 -4.73
CA ASP A 22 -20.65 -4.37 -3.70
C ASP A 22 -19.98 -5.59 -4.35
N ASP A 23 -18.69 -5.48 -4.64
CA ASP A 23 -17.84 -6.65 -4.85
C ASP A 23 -17.52 -7.26 -3.48
N ASP A 24 -18.50 -8.00 -2.94
CA ASP A 24 -18.35 -8.84 -1.76
C ASP A 24 -17.34 -9.97 -2.07
N TYR A 25 -16.06 -9.71 -1.81
CA TYR A 25 -15.04 -10.75 -1.86
C TYR A 25 -15.05 -11.56 -0.55
N PRO A 26 -15.02 -12.90 -0.62
CA PRO A 26 -15.05 -13.75 0.58
C PRO A 26 -13.78 -13.51 1.42
N VAL A 27 -13.99 -13.16 2.69
CA VAL A 27 -12.93 -13.03 3.70
C VAL A 27 -12.53 -14.43 4.19
N ILE A 28 -11.27 -14.83 3.96
CA ILE A 28 -10.72 -16.11 4.45
C ILE A 28 -9.79 -15.81 5.64
N PRO A 29 -9.90 -16.53 6.78
CA PRO A 29 -9.10 -16.25 7.98
C PRO A 29 -7.59 -16.46 7.76
N GLN A 30 -6.81 -15.41 8.03
CA GLN A 30 -5.35 -15.36 7.92
C GLN A 30 -4.68 -15.97 9.16
N ASN A 31 -4.02 -17.12 9.02
CA ASN A 31 -2.93 -17.58 9.89
C ASN A 31 -2.06 -18.58 9.11
N GLY A 32 -1.11 -18.04 8.34
CA GLY A 32 -0.26 -18.76 7.39
C GLY A 32 -0.38 -18.12 6.00
N PHE A 33 0.75 -17.88 5.32
CA PHE A 33 0.69 -17.49 3.90
C PHE A 33 -0.04 -18.60 3.14
N PRO A 34 -1.18 -18.32 2.49
CA PRO A 34 -1.87 -19.35 1.72
C PRO A 34 -0.96 -19.73 0.55
N THR A 35 -0.47 -20.97 0.55
CA THR A 35 0.04 -21.55 -0.69
C THR A 35 -1.18 -21.82 -1.57
N GLN A 36 -1.31 -21.07 -2.66
CA GLN A 36 -2.31 -21.39 -3.66
C GLN A 36 -1.82 -22.63 -4.42
N PRO A 37 -2.56 -23.75 -4.41
CA PRO A 37 -2.17 -24.91 -5.21
C PRO A 37 -2.06 -24.48 -6.67
N GLY A 38 -0.93 -24.81 -7.31
CA GLY A 38 -0.69 -24.50 -8.72
C GLY A 38 -1.85 -25.01 -9.59
N GLY A 39 -2.28 -24.18 -10.55
CA GLY A 39 -3.30 -24.59 -11.53
C GLY A 39 -4.46 -23.62 -11.76
N SER A 40 -4.65 -22.59 -10.93
CA SER A 40 -5.62 -21.53 -11.21
C SER A 40 -4.94 -20.29 -11.78
N ALA A 41 -5.63 -19.60 -12.68
CA ALA A 41 -5.20 -18.28 -13.14
C ALA A 41 -5.21 -17.30 -11.96
N VAL A 42 -4.23 -16.40 -11.94
CA VAL A 42 -4.17 -15.32 -10.93
C VAL A 42 -4.63 -14.04 -11.59
N VAL A 43 -5.76 -13.52 -11.12
CA VAL A 43 -6.30 -12.22 -11.54
C VAL A 43 -5.97 -11.21 -10.45
N GLY A 44 -5.50 -10.04 -10.85
CA GLY A 44 -5.19 -8.98 -9.92
C GLY A 44 -5.32 -7.61 -10.54
N ARG A 45 -5.02 -6.59 -9.73
CA ARG A 45 -5.06 -5.20 -10.15
C ARG A 45 -3.90 -4.42 -9.54
N VAL A 46 -3.30 -3.57 -10.35
CA VAL A 46 -2.38 -2.53 -9.87
C VAL A 46 -3.18 -1.32 -9.43
N CYS A 47 -2.99 -0.90 -8.18
CA CYS A 47 -3.62 0.26 -7.56
C CYS A 47 -2.64 1.41 -7.50
N VAL A 48 -2.84 2.46 -8.30
CA VAL A 48 -2.01 3.67 -8.18
C VAL A 48 -2.49 4.47 -6.96
N ALA A 49 -1.69 4.47 -5.90
CA ALA A 49 -2.06 5.10 -4.63
C ALA A 49 -2.15 6.63 -4.77
N GLU A 50 -3.31 7.19 -4.45
CA GLU A 50 -3.52 8.65 -4.44
C GLU A 50 -3.01 9.31 -3.15
N ASP A 51 -2.97 8.54 -2.06
CA ASP A 51 -2.44 8.93 -0.76
C ASP A 51 -1.71 7.71 -0.17
N LEU A 52 -0.42 7.86 0.15
CA LEU A 52 0.38 6.74 0.69
C LEU A 52 -0.03 6.33 2.10
N ARG A 53 -0.92 7.11 2.73
CA ARG A 53 -1.52 6.79 4.01
C ARG A 53 -2.84 6.03 3.85
N ASP A 54 -3.35 5.86 2.63
CA ASP A 54 -4.57 5.14 2.33
C ASP A 54 -4.34 4.25 1.10
N MET A 55 -3.94 3.01 1.35
CA MET A 55 -3.66 2.03 0.31
C MET A 55 -4.93 1.42 -0.30
N GLY A 56 -6.11 1.69 0.28
CA GLY A 56 -7.40 1.33 -0.30
C GLY A 56 -7.89 2.35 -1.32
N GLY A 57 -7.49 3.61 -1.18
CA GLY A 57 -7.78 4.70 -2.11
C GLY A 57 -7.01 4.60 -3.44
N CYS A 58 -7.56 3.85 -4.39
CA CYS A 58 -6.93 3.56 -5.67
C CYS A 58 -7.42 4.45 -6.82
N SER A 59 -6.51 5.09 -7.54
CA SER A 59 -6.85 5.67 -8.84
C SER A 59 -7.03 4.57 -9.88
N SER A 60 -8.16 4.56 -10.59
CA SER A 60 -8.35 3.73 -11.79
C SER A 60 -7.75 4.32 -13.06
N LYS A 61 -7.31 5.57 -12.98
CA LYS A 61 -6.69 6.27 -14.10
C LYS A 61 -5.20 5.98 -14.12
N ARG A 62 -4.64 5.84 -15.34
CA ARG A 62 -3.19 5.69 -15.58
C ARG A 62 -2.57 4.42 -14.96
N ALA A 63 -3.38 3.39 -14.72
CA ALA A 63 -2.92 2.12 -14.18
C ALA A 63 -2.47 1.11 -15.25
N GLY A 64 -2.65 1.42 -16.55
CA GLY A 64 -2.28 0.55 -17.66
C GLY A 64 -0.85 0.68 -18.16
N GLY A 65 -0.28 -0.42 -18.64
CA GLY A 65 1.06 -0.50 -19.22
C GLY A 65 2.18 -0.79 -18.22
N PHE A 66 1.87 -1.02 -16.94
CA PHE A 66 2.88 -1.45 -15.97
C PHE A 66 3.22 -2.92 -16.16
N THR A 67 4.48 -3.28 -15.91
CA THR A 67 4.91 -4.68 -15.88
C THR A 67 4.71 -5.24 -14.49
N VAL A 68 3.94 -6.31 -14.39
CA VAL A 68 3.75 -7.08 -13.16
C VAL A 68 4.51 -8.38 -13.28
N THR A 69 5.30 -8.72 -12.28
CA THR A 69 6.07 -9.96 -12.21
C THR A 69 5.66 -10.77 -10.99
N LEU A 70 5.56 -12.08 -11.14
CA LEU A 70 5.27 -13.05 -10.10
C LEU A 70 6.19 -14.26 -10.33
N GLY A 71 7.21 -14.41 -9.49
CA GLY A 71 8.31 -15.34 -9.77
C GLY A 71 9.01 -15.01 -11.08
N THR A 72 9.01 -15.96 -12.02
CA THR A 72 9.55 -15.79 -13.39
C THR A 72 8.50 -15.34 -14.39
N ALA A 73 7.21 -15.40 -14.04
CA ALA A 73 6.13 -14.99 -14.92
C ALA A 73 6.04 -13.46 -14.97
N MET A 74 5.70 -12.94 -16.15
CA MET A 74 5.50 -11.51 -16.38
C MET A 74 4.23 -11.27 -17.18
N THR A 75 3.53 -10.18 -16.87
CA THR A 75 2.35 -9.71 -17.59
C THR A 75 2.32 -8.18 -17.57
N THR A 76 1.44 -7.57 -18.35
CA THR A 76 1.24 -6.12 -18.34
C THR A 76 -0.18 -5.75 -17.95
N THR A 77 -0.33 -4.62 -17.27
CA THR A 77 -1.65 -4.14 -16.85
C THR A 77 -2.45 -3.55 -18.00
N ALA A 78 -3.75 -3.83 -18.02
CA ALA A 78 -4.74 -3.16 -18.86
C ALA A 78 -4.99 -1.72 -18.38
N ALA A 79 -5.74 -0.92 -19.14
CA ALA A 79 -5.95 0.50 -18.88
C ALA A 79 -6.51 0.82 -17.46
N ASP A 80 -7.31 -0.10 -16.90
CA ASP A 80 -7.92 -0.01 -15.57
C ASP A 80 -7.03 -0.55 -14.44
N GLY A 81 -5.83 -1.04 -14.78
CA GLY A 81 -4.85 -1.63 -13.87
C GLY A 81 -4.96 -3.14 -13.72
N THR A 82 -5.98 -3.79 -14.30
CA THR A 82 -6.16 -5.24 -14.18
C THR A 82 -5.05 -6.00 -14.90
N PHE A 83 -4.71 -7.18 -14.39
CA PHE A 83 -3.78 -8.09 -15.02
C PHE A 83 -4.19 -9.55 -14.78
N LEU A 84 -3.69 -10.42 -15.65
CA LEU A 84 -3.93 -11.85 -15.60
C LEU A 84 -2.60 -12.58 -15.76
N PHE A 85 -2.30 -13.48 -14.82
CA PHE A 85 -1.37 -14.57 -15.03
C PHE A 85 -2.15 -15.84 -15.37
N PRO A 86 -1.76 -16.57 -16.43
CA PRO A 86 -2.33 -17.90 -16.67
C PRO A 86 -2.02 -18.83 -15.48
N PRO A 87 -2.67 -20.01 -15.39
CA PRO A 87 -2.31 -21.02 -14.41
C PRO A 87 -0.80 -21.25 -14.31
N GLN A 88 -0.27 -21.13 -13.10
CA GLN A 88 1.15 -21.36 -12.82
C GLN A 88 1.34 -22.80 -12.34
N THR A 89 2.37 -23.47 -12.85
CA THR A 89 2.71 -24.87 -12.50
C THR A 89 3.59 -24.98 -11.26
N ASP A 90 4.29 -23.90 -10.93
CA ASP A 90 5.25 -23.85 -9.83
C ASP A 90 4.59 -23.26 -8.57
N GLU A 91 5.03 -23.69 -7.39
CA GLU A 91 4.58 -23.08 -6.14
C GLU A 91 4.99 -21.61 -6.09
N LEU A 92 3.98 -20.73 -6.07
CA LEU A 92 4.16 -19.29 -5.99
C LEU A 92 4.48 -18.90 -4.55
N THR A 93 5.76 -18.93 -4.19
CA THR A 93 6.24 -18.48 -2.88
C THR A 93 6.70 -17.02 -2.87
N THR A 94 6.79 -16.41 -4.05
CA THR A 94 7.27 -15.03 -4.22
C THR A 94 6.12 -14.06 -4.34
N GLY A 95 6.30 -12.86 -3.79
CA GLY A 95 5.35 -11.77 -3.88
C GLY A 95 5.26 -11.14 -5.27
N PHE A 96 4.32 -10.22 -5.45
CA PHE A 96 4.22 -9.44 -6.68
C PHE A 96 5.27 -8.36 -6.73
N THR A 97 5.70 -8.00 -7.94
CA THR A 97 6.50 -6.80 -8.19
C THR A 97 5.92 -6.05 -9.37
N VAL A 98 5.80 -4.73 -9.25
CA VAL A 98 5.30 -3.83 -10.29
C VAL A 98 6.37 -2.81 -10.63
N THR A 99 6.61 -2.64 -11.93
CA THR A 99 7.63 -1.73 -12.46
C THR A 99 7.15 -1.03 -13.74
N GLY A 100 7.90 -0.01 -14.15
CA GLY A 100 7.78 0.60 -15.46
C GLY A 100 7.07 1.95 -15.46
N THR A 101 6.51 2.27 -16.61
CA THR A 101 5.83 3.54 -16.89
C THR A 101 4.50 3.22 -17.53
N SER A 102 3.42 3.82 -17.04
CA SER A 102 2.10 3.62 -17.64
C SER A 102 2.05 4.09 -19.09
N THR A 103 1.03 3.66 -19.84
CA THR A 103 0.73 4.19 -21.18
C THR A 103 0.50 5.70 -21.20
N GLY A 104 0.10 6.29 -20.06
CA GLY A 104 -0.07 7.73 -19.88
C GLY A 104 1.18 8.49 -19.42
N GLY A 105 2.34 7.84 -19.37
CA GLY A 105 3.62 8.46 -18.98
C GLY A 105 3.87 8.56 -17.47
N LEU A 106 2.93 8.13 -16.62
CA LEU A 106 3.14 8.05 -15.17
C LEU A 106 4.25 7.03 -14.85
N ARG A 107 5.31 7.49 -14.20
CA ARG A 107 6.41 6.64 -13.70
C ARG A 107 6.14 6.24 -12.26
N ILE A 108 6.42 4.98 -11.93
CA ILE A 108 6.26 4.46 -10.58
C ILE A 108 7.60 4.05 -9.97
N VAL A 109 7.65 4.04 -8.64
CA VAL A 109 8.73 3.39 -7.91
C VAL A 109 8.54 1.87 -8.01
N PRO A 110 9.60 1.08 -8.28
CA PRO A 110 9.51 -0.38 -8.21
C PRO A 110 8.90 -0.81 -6.87
N THR A 111 7.71 -1.40 -6.93
CA THR A 111 6.95 -1.73 -5.73
C THR A 111 6.76 -3.24 -5.64
N SER A 112 6.94 -3.82 -4.46
CA SER A 112 6.68 -5.25 -4.22
C SER A 112 5.74 -5.45 -3.06
N SER A 113 4.87 -6.45 -3.13
CA SER A 113 3.96 -6.84 -2.05
C SER A 113 3.99 -8.35 -1.84
N THR A 114 3.60 -8.79 -0.65
CA THR A 114 3.43 -10.23 -0.40
C THR A 114 2.28 -10.81 -1.23
N PHE A 115 2.31 -12.12 -1.45
CA PHE A 115 1.24 -12.82 -2.16
C PHE A 115 -0.01 -12.92 -1.24
N GLY A 116 -1.18 -12.67 -1.81
CA GLY A 116 -2.47 -12.76 -1.12
C GLY A 116 -3.59 -13.17 -2.08
N THR A 117 -4.74 -13.57 -1.54
CA THR A 117 -5.89 -14.05 -2.33
C THR A 117 -6.63 -12.92 -3.06
N ASN A 118 -6.62 -11.71 -2.50
CA ASN A 118 -7.09 -10.49 -3.17
C ASN A 118 -5.87 -9.70 -3.65
N VAL A 119 -5.56 -9.83 -4.94
CA VAL A 119 -4.33 -9.28 -5.51
C VAL A 119 -4.54 -7.82 -5.88
N ILE A 120 -4.42 -6.93 -4.90
CA ILE A 120 -4.24 -5.50 -5.12
C ILE A 120 -2.76 -5.20 -4.90
N VAL A 121 -2.06 -4.86 -5.97
CA VAL A 121 -0.64 -4.50 -5.89
C VAL A 121 -0.51 -2.99 -5.96
N PRO A 122 -0.07 -2.32 -4.89
CA PRO A 122 0.06 -0.88 -4.93
C PRO A 122 1.18 -0.46 -5.89
N ALA A 123 0.95 0.65 -6.57
CA ALA A 123 1.91 1.36 -7.38
C ALA A 123 2.00 2.80 -6.88
N ILE A 124 3.22 3.28 -6.71
CA ILE A 124 3.49 4.56 -6.10
C ILE A 124 4.11 5.47 -7.15
N ASP A 125 3.44 6.59 -7.43
CA ASP A 125 3.96 7.65 -8.30
C ASP A 125 5.34 8.09 -7.82
N ALA A 126 6.34 8.05 -8.71
CA ALA A 126 7.73 8.34 -8.38
C ALA A 126 7.95 9.78 -7.91
N ASP A 127 7.22 10.75 -8.48
CA ASP A 127 7.33 12.16 -8.10
C ASP A 127 6.66 12.39 -6.74
N ARG A 128 5.52 11.74 -6.46
CA ARG A 128 4.89 11.77 -5.14
C ARG A 128 5.82 11.17 -4.08
N TYR A 129 6.43 10.04 -4.37
CA TYR A 129 7.36 9.42 -3.45
C TYR A 129 8.58 10.29 -3.18
N ALA A 130 9.18 10.87 -4.22
CA ALA A 130 10.29 11.80 -4.08
C ALA A 130 9.92 13.02 -3.22
N ARG A 131 8.73 13.59 -3.42
CA ARG A 131 8.22 14.69 -2.56
C ARG A 131 8.09 14.24 -1.11
N LEU A 132 7.45 13.11 -0.85
CA LEU A 132 7.31 12.56 0.50
C LEU A 132 8.67 12.42 1.20
N LEU A 133 9.66 11.82 0.53
CA LEU A 133 11.00 11.68 1.10
C LEU A 133 11.63 13.05 1.40
N SER A 134 11.57 13.99 0.44
CA SER A 134 12.16 15.32 0.61
C SER A 134 11.52 16.12 1.75
N SER A 135 10.20 16.02 1.90
CA SER A 135 9.44 16.69 2.96
C SER A 135 9.75 16.16 4.36
N ASN A 136 10.28 14.94 4.45
CA ASN A 136 10.70 14.31 5.71
C ASN A 136 12.24 14.31 5.87
N GLY A 137 12.97 15.06 5.03
CA GLY A 137 14.43 15.19 5.13
C GLY A 137 15.21 13.93 4.76
N VAL A 138 14.61 13.04 3.96
CA VAL A 138 15.19 11.75 3.58
C VAL A 138 15.87 11.85 2.21
N LEU A 139 17.13 11.41 2.15
CA LEU A 139 17.89 11.22 0.91
C LEU A 139 18.35 9.77 0.82
N LEU A 140 17.76 9.01 -0.10
CA LEU A 140 18.12 7.61 -0.30
C LEU A 140 19.50 7.47 -0.94
N GLN A 141 20.24 6.45 -0.52
CA GLN A 141 21.51 6.07 -1.11
C GLN A 141 21.32 4.87 -2.04
N ASP A 142 22.22 4.68 -3.00
CA ASP A 142 22.23 3.44 -3.78
C ASP A 142 22.45 2.22 -2.86
N GLY A 143 21.82 1.11 -3.19
CA GLY A 143 21.76 -0.06 -2.32
C GLY A 143 20.73 0.03 -1.20
N THR A 144 19.91 1.08 -1.14
CA THR A 144 18.83 1.22 -0.14
C THR A 144 17.44 1.23 -0.76
N GLY A 145 16.45 0.80 0.02
CA GLY A 145 15.04 0.80 -0.34
C GLY A 145 14.19 1.31 0.80
N SER A 146 12.89 1.06 0.74
CA SER A 146 11.95 1.49 1.77
C SER A 146 10.85 0.46 2.00
N ILE A 147 10.27 0.49 3.19
CA ILE A 147 9.09 -0.29 3.53
C ILE A 147 7.94 0.66 3.79
N LEU A 148 6.79 0.34 3.22
CA LEU A 148 5.52 0.96 3.55
C LEU A 148 4.63 -0.10 4.19
N ALA A 149 4.39 0.00 5.48
CA ALA A 149 3.60 -0.98 6.22
C ALA A 149 2.23 -0.41 6.57
N SER A 150 1.18 -1.21 6.37
CA SER A 150 -0.11 -1.03 7.03
C SER A 150 -0.12 -1.91 8.30
N VAL A 151 -0.72 -1.39 9.36
CA VAL A 151 -0.82 -2.07 10.64
C VAL A 151 -2.27 -2.08 11.07
N THR A 152 -2.85 -3.27 11.16
CA THR A 152 -4.26 -3.46 11.50
C THR A 152 -4.42 -4.34 12.73
N ARG A 153 -5.52 -4.15 13.47
CA ARG A 153 -6.02 -5.05 14.51
C ARG A 153 -7.50 -5.29 14.24
N ASP A 154 -7.89 -6.55 14.15
CA ASP A 154 -9.27 -6.96 13.85
C ASP A 154 -9.85 -6.25 12.61
N GLY A 155 -9.02 -6.13 11.56
CA GLY A 155 -9.38 -5.44 10.30
C GLY A 155 -9.45 -3.91 10.36
N GLN A 156 -9.20 -3.30 11.52
CA GLN A 156 -9.16 -1.84 11.69
C GLN A 156 -7.73 -1.32 11.81
N PRO A 157 -7.42 -0.11 11.33
CA PRO A 157 -6.11 0.50 11.53
C PRO A 157 -5.70 0.55 13.02
N ALA A 158 -4.50 0.07 13.34
CA ALA A 158 -3.98 0.08 14.70
C ALA A 158 -3.31 1.42 15.02
N THR A 159 -3.90 2.18 15.93
CA THR A 159 -3.37 3.47 16.41
C THR A 159 -2.37 3.29 17.55
N GLY A 160 -1.38 4.19 17.63
CA GLY A 160 -0.42 4.24 18.73
C GLY A 160 0.65 3.15 18.64
N MET A 161 0.93 2.67 17.44
CA MET A 161 1.98 1.68 17.17
C MET A 161 3.30 2.37 16.82
N ARG A 162 4.39 1.83 17.34
CA ARG A 162 5.76 2.15 16.94
C ARG A 162 6.40 0.92 16.31
N VAL A 163 7.09 1.14 15.20
CA VAL A 163 7.77 0.06 14.47
C VAL A 163 9.26 0.30 14.51
N THR A 164 10.02 -0.74 14.80
CA THR A 164 11.48 -0.73 14.65
C THR A 164 11.89 -1.77 13.62
N SER A 165 13.05 -1.57 13.01
CA SER A 165 13.60 -2.49 12.02
C SER A 165 14.95 -3.04 12.49
N SER A 166 15.28 -4.27 12.09
CA SER A 166 16.58 -4.89 12.28
C SER A 166 17.06 -5.49 10.96
N PRO A 167 18.11 -4.92 10.31
CA PRO A 167 18.87 -3.74 10.71
C PRO A 167 18.06 -2.44 10.82
N ALA A 168 18.52 -1.52 11.68
CA ALA A 168 17.85 -0.24 11.88
C ALA A 168 18.00 0.67 10.65
N SER A 169 16.91 1.33 10.25
CA SER A 169 16.97 2.43 9.28
C SER A 169 17.74 3.63 9.87
N PRO A 170 18.59 4.32 9.08
CA PRO A 170 19.28 5.54 9.52
C PRO A 170 18.34 6.74 9.68
N PHE A 171 17.14 6.70 9.08
CA PHE A 171 16.15 7.79 9.16
C PHE A 171 15.05 7.49 10.19
N GLY A 172 14.93 6.25 10.64
CA GLY A 172 13.85 5.79 11.51
C GLY A 172 12.50 5.63 10.78
N PRO A 173 11.46 5.21 11.50
CA PRO A 173 10.10 5.12 10.99
C PRO A 173 9.41 6.50 10.99
N PHE A 174 8.60 6.74 9.96
CA PHE A 174 7.65 7.84 9.87
C PHE A 174 6.22 7.27 9.86
N TYR A 175 5.25 8.02 10.38
CA TYR A 175 3.88 7.54 10.60
C TYR A 175 2.82 8.44 9.95
N ASP A 176 1.62 7.91 9.71
CA ASP A 176 0.55 8.49 8.87
C ASP A 176 0.14 9.95 9.15
N GLY A 177 0.44 10.56 10.30
CA GLY A 177 0.31 12.02 10.51
C GLY A 177 -1.02 12.63 10.04
N SER A 178 -1.04 13.94 9.77
CA SER A 178 -2.22 14.65 9.25
C SER A 178 -2.07 15.11 7.79
N SER A 179 -0.84 15.23 7.30
CA SER A 179 -0.53 15.67 5.93
C SER A 179 -0.14 14.49 5.03
N PRO A 180 -0.52 14.49 3.73
CA PRO A 180 -0.08 13.46 2.77
C PRO A 180 1.45 13.34 2.65
N ASP A 181 2.16 14.46 2.73
CA ASP A 181 3.59 14.54 2.46
C ASP A 181 4.45 14.74 3.73
N VAL A 182 3.84 15.07 4.88
CA VAL A 182 4.56 15.26 6.15
C VAL A 182 4.06 14.24 7.15
N TRP A 183 4.93 13.30 7.48
CA TRP A 183 4.62 12.16 8.33
C TRP A 183 5.13 12.41 9.75
N SER A 184 4.44 11.84 10.72
CA SER A 184 4.74 12.01 12.14
C SER A 184 5.89 11.10 12.60
N LEU A 185 6.48 11.40 13.76
CA LEU A 185 7.40 10.50 14.48
C LEU A 185 6.74 9.83 15.69
N ASP A 186 5.50 10.22 16.01
CA ASP A 186 4.80 9.85 17.25
C ASP A 186 3.87 8.63 17.10
N GLY A 187 4.31 7.64 16.32
CA GLY A 187 3.55 6.40 16.09
C GLY A 187 2.35 6.55 15.16
N THR A 188 1.71 5.42 14.84
CA THR A 188 0.58 5.38 13.91
C THR A 188 -0.64 6.14 14.42
N THR A 189 -1.42 6.71 13.51
CA THR A 189 -2.67 7.42 13.82
C THR A 189 -3.89 6.59 13.40
N THR A 190 -4.96 7.22 12.91
CA THR A 190 -6.20 6.55 12.51
C THR A 190 -6.09 5.76 11.22
N ARG A 191 -4.97 5.86 10.48
CA ARG A 191 -4.75 5.13 9.23
C ARG A 191 -3.78 3.96 9.39
N GLY A 192 -3.02 3.90 10.49
CA GLY A 192 -2.21 2.73 10.80
C GLY A 192 -1.03 2.53 9.86
N MET A 193 -0.47 3.59 9.26
CA MET A 193 0.57 3.46 8.24
C MET A 193 1.94 3.87 8.76
N VAL A 194 2.97 3.17 8.26
CA VAL A 194 4.36 3.40 8.62
C VAL A 194 5.24 3.38 7.38
N LEU A 195 6.09 4.38 7.22
CA LEU A 195 7.14 4.43 6.20
C LEU A 195 8.49 4.25 6.91
N ILE A 196 9.29 3.28 6.48
CA ILE A 196 10.66 3.06 6.96
C ILE A 196 11.60 3.18 5.76
N PRO A 197 12.19 4.36 5.51
CA PRO A 197 13.04 4.57 4.35
C PRO A 197 14.52 4.32 4.64
N GLY A 198 15.34 4.20 3.60
CA GLY A 198 16.79 4.08 3.72
C GLY A 198 17.28 2.76 4.30
N LEU A 199 16.48 1.70 4.23
CA LEU A 199 16.90 0.36 4.64
C LEU A 199 17.85 -0.22 3.60
N THR A 200 18.93 -0.88 4.01
CA THR A 200 19.81 -1.62 3.08
C THR A 200 19.01 -2.72 2.37
N ALA A 201 19.21 -2.86 1.06
CA ALA A 201 18.60 -3.93 0.28
C ALA A 201 19.01 -5.31 0.84
N GLY A 202 18.05 -6.23 0.98
CA GLY A 202 18.23 -7.49 1.68
C GLY A 202 16.99 -7.89 2.46
N THR A 203 17.15 -8.58 3.59
CA THR A 203 16.05 -8.92 4.50
C THR A 203 16.12 -8.11 5.77
N VAL A 204 14.97 -7.71 6.29
CA VAL A 204 14.82 -6.96 7.52
C VAL A 204 13.70 -7.55 8.36
N ASP A 205 13.87 -7.54 9.68
CA ASP A 205 12.81 -7.90 10.61
C ASP A 205 12.15 -6.62 11.13
N LEU A 206 10.82 -6.60 11.21
CA LEU A 206 10.03 -5.50 11.73
C LEU A 206 9.43 -5.89 13.08
N SER A 207 9.62 -5.05 14.10
CA SER A 207 9.04 -5.25 15.43
C SER A 207 8.02 -4.16 15.74
N TYR A 208 6.81 -4.56 16.12
CA TYR A 208 5.67 -3.69 16.35
C TYR A 208 5.39 -3.59 17.85
N ASN A 209 5.44 -2.38 18.39
CA ASN A 209 5.35 -2.10 19.83
C ASN A 209 4.27 -1.05 20.09
N ARG A 210 3.55 -1.14 21.20
CA ARG A 210 2.67 -0.03 21.63
C ARG A 210 3.50 1.14 22.16
N ILE A 211 3.03 2.37 21.96
CA ILE A 211 3.62 3.56 22.61
C ILE A 211 3.62 3.42 24.15
N LEU A 212 2.57 2.79 24.70
CA LEU A 212 2.44 2.55 26.14
C LEU A 212 3.30 1.36 26.64
N GLY A 213 4.12 0.76 25.76
CA GLY A 213 4.99 -0.37 26.07
C GLY A 213 4.38 -1.72 25.69
N GLY A 214 5.26 -2.72 25.53
CA GLY A 214 4.91 -4.08 25.13
C GLY A 214 5.15 -4.33 23.64
N LEU A 215 5.96 -5.36 23.35
CA LEU A 215 6.08 -5.94 22.02
C LEU A 215 4.77 -6.66 21.71
N GLU A 216 4.20 -6.39 20.55
CA GLU A 216 3.01 -7.11 20.09
C GLU A 216 3.36 -8.27 19.18
N THR A 217 4.20 -8.00 18.17
CA THR A 217 4.57 -8.99 17.17
C THR A 217 5.86 -8.60 16.44
N THR A 218 6.47 -9.59 15.80
CA THR A 218 7.60 -9.42 14.89
C THR A 218 7.27 -10.06 13.55
N VAL A 219 7.47 -9.30 12.47
CA VAL A 219 7.39 -9.81 11.09
C VAL A 219 8.82 -9.97 10.59
N ALA A 220 9.27 -11.21 10.47
CA ALA A 220 10.64 -11.51 10.06
C ALA A 220 10.78 -11.64 8.53
N GLY A 221 11.98 -11.38 8.02
CA GLY A 221 12.34 -11.67 6.63
C GLY A 221 11.68 -10.79 5.58
N VAL A 222 11.25 -9.57 5.93
CA VAL A 222 10.71 -8.62 4.95
C VAL A 222 11.82 -8.25 3.96
N THR A 223 11.55 -8.40 2.67
CA THR A 223 12.54 -8.10 1.63
C THR A 223 12.56 -6.61 1.33
N VAL A 224 13.73 -5.99 1.31
CA VAL A 224 13.97 -4.60 0.90
C VAL A 224 14.65 -4.61 -0.46
N ARG A 225 14.08 -3.88 -1.44
CA ARG A 225 14.61 -3.80 -2.80
C ARG A 225 15.40 -2.50 -3.00
N ASN A 226 16.54 -2.58 -3.68
CA ASN A 226 17.32 -1.38 -4.03
C ASN A 226 16.47 -0.43 -4.90
N GLY A 227 16.34 0.83 -4.47
CA GLY A 227 15.56 1.87 -5.13
C GLY A 227 14.05 1.60 -5.17
N GLY A 228 13.55 0.62 -4.41
CA GLY A 228 12.16 0.19 -4.42
C GLY A 228 11.43 0.41 -3.10
N ILE A 229 10.13 0.10 -3.11
CA ILE A 229 9.26 0.09 -1.93
C ILE A 229 8.69 -1.31 -1.75
N THR A 230 8.79 -1.86 -0.55
CA THR A 230 8.09 -3.09 -0.19
C THR A 230 6.88 -2.74 0.66
N VAL A 231 5.71 -3.18 0.22
CA VAL A 231 4.46 -3.02 0.95
C VAL A 231 4.18 -4.25 1.80
N VAL A 232 3.89 -4.00 3.08
CA VAL A 232 3.65 -5.04 4.09
C VAL A 232 2.34 -4.75 4.79
N ASP A 233 1.41 -5.69 4.75
CA ASP A 233 0.18 -5.62 5.54
C ASP A 233 0.37 -6.46 6.79
N THR A 234 0.32 -5.81 7.96
CA THR A 234 0.57 -6.47 9.26
C THR A 234 -0.71 -6.52 10.07
N GLN A 235 -1.26 -7.72 10.22
CA GLN A 235 -2.35 -7.98 11.14
C GLN A 235 -1.78 -8.31 12.53
N LEU A 236 -2.00 -7.41 13.48
CA LEU A 236 -1.68 -7.63 14.89
C LEU A 236 -2.62 -8.69 15.49
N PRO A 237 -2.14 -9.47 16.48
CA PRO A 237 -3.01 -10.40 17.20
C PRO A 237 -4.18 -9.64 17.85
N GLY A 238 -5.38 -10.24 17.81
CA GLY A 238 -6.56 -9.70 18.45
C GLY A 238 -6.30 -9.48 19.94
N GLY A 239 -6.58 -8.28 20.44
CA GLY A 239 -6.47 -7.98 21.85
C GLY A 239 -7.66 -8.58 22.60
N ILE A 240 -7.44 -9.13 23.79
CA ILE A 240 -8.52 -9.20 24.77
C ILE A 240 -8.82 -7.74 25.16
N PRO A 241 -10.06 -7.26 25.00
CA PRO A 241 -10.43 -5.87 25.28
C PRO A 241 -10.10 -5.42 26.71
#